data_AF-A0A2D9GPY9-F1
#
_entry.id   AF-A0A2D9GPY9-F1
#
_cell.length_a   1.000
_cell.length_b   1.000
_cell.length_c   1.000
_cell.angle_alpha   90.00
_cell.angle_beta   90.00
_cell.angle_gamma   90.00
#
_symmetry.space_group_name_H-M   'P 1'
#
loop_
_entity.id
_entity.type
_entity.pdbx_description
1 polymer ?
#
loop_
_entity_poly.entity_id
_entity_poly.type
_entity_poly.pdbx_seq_one_letter_code
_entity_poly.pdbx_strand_id
1 'polypeptide(L)' 'EDDLSNDFKKLSNLIEELELKNMLSGEEDVLSAVLQITAGAGGTESCDWASMLMRMYVMWAQKNNLKIKTRNFWR' A
#
# COMPACT_ATOMS: atom_id res chain seq x y z
N GLU A 1 10.68 -24.22 -24.84
CA GLU A 1 11.26 -23.95 -23.51
C GLU A 1 10.74 -22.64 -22.92
N ASP A 2 10.63 -21.57 -23.72
CA ASP A 2 10.12 -20.27 -23.26
C ASP A 2 8.64 -20.28 -22.83
N ASP A 3 7.78 -21.03 -23.51
CA ASP A 3 6.35 -21.12 -23.13
C ASP A 3 6.14 -21.75 -21.75
N LEU A 4 6.94 -22.78 -21.42
CA LEU A 4 6.90 -23.43 -20.11
C LEU A 4 7.36 -22.48 -18.99
N SER A 5 8.37 -21.65 -19.27
CA SER A 5 8.87 -20.63 -18.35
C SER A 5 7.83 -19.52 -18.11
N ASN A 6 7.12 -19.10 -19.17
CA ASN A 6 6.04 -18.13 -19.06
C ASN A 6 4.85 -18.66 -18.27
N ASP A 7 4.45 -19.90 -18.49
CA ASP A 7 3.36 -20.50 -17.74
C ASP A 7 3.72 -20.75 -16.27
N PHE A 8 4.97 -21.11 -15.98
CA PHE A 8 5.48 -21.19 -14.61
C PHE A 8 5.40 -19.82 -13.90
N LYS A 9 5.81 -18.73 -14.57
CA LYS A 9 5.72 -17.37 -14.01
C LYS A 9 4.27 -16.95 -13.74
N LYS A 10 3.34 -17.25 -14.67
CA LYS A 10 1.91 -16.98 -14.47
C LYS A 10 1.37 -17.71 -13.25
N LEU A 11 1.68 -19.00 -13.11
CA LEU A 11 1.25 -19.81 -11.98
C LEU A 11 1.86 -19.31 -10.67
N SER A 12 3.14 -18.94 -10.66
CA SER A 12 3.82 -18.36 -9.50
C SER A 12 3.11 -17.09 -9.03
N ASN A 13 2.84 -16.15 -9.93
CA ASN A 13 2.13 -14.91 -9.60
C ASN A 13 0.72 -15.19 -9.08
N LEU A 14 0.02 -16.18 -9.65
CA LEU A 14 -1.33 -16.53 -9.26
C LEU A 14 -1.39 -17.19 -7.87
N ILE A 15 -0.35 -17.96 -7.52
CA ILE A 15 -0.17 -18.52 -6.17
C ILE A 15 0.13 -17.39 -5.18
N GLU A 16 1.03 -16.46 -5.50
CA GLU A 16 1.32 -15.31 -4.63
C GLU A 16 0.07 -14.45 -4.37
N GLU A 17 -0.75 -14.19 -5.40
CA GLU A 17 -2.02 -13.49 -5.22
C GLU A 17 -3.00 -14.26 -4.33
N LEU A 18 -3.04 -15.59 -4.44
CA LEU A 18 -3.89 -16.45 -3.60
C LEU A 18 -3.41 -16.44 -2.14
N GLU A 19 -2.11 -16.52 -1.90
CA GLU A 19 -1.54 -16.43 -0.55
C GLU A 19 -1.85 -15.08 0.08
N LEU A 20 -1.68 -13.99 -0.67
CA LEU A 20 -2.00 -12.64 -0.19
C LEU A 20 -3.50 -12.50 0.15
N LYS A 21 -4.39 -13.04 -0.67
CA LYS A 21 -5.84 -13.08 -0.37
C LYS A 21 -6.14 -13.91 0.87
N ASN A 22 -5.43 -15.01 1.08
CA ASN A 22 -5.63 -15.86 2.24
C ASN A 22 -5.12 -15.18 3.52
N MET A 23 -4.02 -14.41 3.44
CA MET A 23 -3.53 -13.58 4.54
C MET A 23 -4.52 -12.45 4.90
N LEU A 24 -5.24 -11.93 3.92
CA LEU A 24 -6.26 -10.88 4.08
C LEU A 24 -7.69 -11.44 4.27
N SER A 25 -7.81 -12.60 4.91
CA SER A 25 -9.11 -13.28 5.15
C SER A 25 -9.75 -12.91 6.49
N GLY A 26 -9.20 -11.95 7.23
CA GLY A 26 -9.78 -11.47 8.47
C GLY A 26 -11.10 -10.71 8.23
N GLU A 27 -12.03 -10.80 9.18
CA GLU A 27 -13.30 -10.07 9.11
C GLU A 27 -13.11 -8.54 8.98
N GLU A 28 -11.99 -8.04 9.47
CA GLU A 28 -11.64 -6.61 9.46
C GLU A 28 -10.97 -6.14 8.16
N ASP A 29 -10.47 -7.06 7.31
CA ASP A 29 -9.75 -6.70 6.08
C ASP A 29 -10.67 -6.07 5.01
N VAL A 30 -11.99 -6.24 5.15
CA VAL A 30 -13.01 -5.60 4.31
C VAL A 30 -13.20 -4.12 4.69
N LEU A 31 -12.75 -3.71 5.88
CA LEU A 31 -12.94 -2.35 6.38
C LEU A 31 -12.00 -1.35 5.71
N SER A 32 -12.43 -0.10 5.68
CA SER A 32 -11.58 0.99 5.20
C SER A 32 -10.46 1.30 6.19
N ALA A 33 -9.22 1.33 5.72
CA ALA A 33 -8.07 1.71 6.53
C ALA A 33 -7.97 3.23 6.71
N VAL A 34 -7.59 3.66 7.92
CA VAL A 34 -7.22 5.05 8.22
C VAL A 34 -5.72 5.11 8.48
N LEU A 35 -5.00 5.85 7.64
CA LEU A 35 -3.56 6.04 7.79
C LEU A 35 -3.28 7.41 8.41
N GLN A 36 -2.54 7.43 9.52
CA GLN A 36 -2.03 8.65 10.15
C GLN A 36 -0.51 8.63 10.16
N ILE A 37 0.11 9.60 9.50
CA ILE A 37 1.56 9.80 9.50
C ILE A 37 1.85 10.98 10.41
N THR A 38 2.67 10.75 11.44
CA THR A 38 3.09 11.79 12.38
C THR A 38 4.61 11.94 12.29
N ALA A 39 5.10 13.17 12.19
CA ALA A 39 6.53 13.44 12.26
C ALA A 39 7.03 13.15 13.68
N GLY A 40 8.08 12.35 13.78
CA GLY A 40 8.74 12.05 15.05
C GLY A 40 9.60 13.20 15.57
N ALA A 41 10.40 12.92 16.60
CA ALA A 41 11.36 13.89 17.11
C ALA A 41 12.46 14.17 16.06
N GLY A 42 12.53 15.42 15.59
CA GLY A 42 13.57 15.87 14.65
C GLY A 42 13.28 17.17 13.90
N GLY A 43 12.30 17.96 14.35
CA GLY A 43 12.05 19.30 13.80
C GLY A 43 11.63 19.27 12.32
N THR A 44 12.14 20.22 11.53
CA THR A 44 11.73 20.44 10.13
C THR A 44 12.02 19.25 9.23
N GLU A 45 13.16 18.58 9.41
CA GLU A 45 13.57 17.45 8.55
C GLU A 45 12.61 16.26 8.71
N SER A 46 12.22 15.94 9.94
CA SER A 46 11.22 14.89 10.18
C SER A 46 9.86 15.22 9.59
N CYS A 47 9.50 16.51 9.52
CA CYS A 47 8.27 16.99 8.87
C CYS A 47 8.31 16.82 7.35
N ASP A 48 9.47 17.10 6.72
CA ASP A 48 9.65 16.91 5.29
C ASP A 48 9.61 15.43 4.90
N TRP A 49 10.21 14.55 5.72
CA TRP A 49 10.13 13.10 5.55
C TRP A 49 8.71 12.57 5.71
N ALA A 50 7.97 13.01 6.73
CA ALA A 50 6.56 12.67 6.90
C ALA A 50 5.72 13.10 5.67
N SER A 51 6.02 14.27 5.12
CA SER A 51 5.36 14.79 3.91
C SER A 51 5.72 13.99 2.65
N MET A 52 6.95 13.46 2.55
CA MET A 52 7.33 12.53 1.49
C MET A 52 6.58 11.21 1.59
N LEU A 53 6.47 10.61 2.78
CA LEU A 53 5.73 9.38 2.99
C LEU A 53 4.24 9.53 2.67
N MET A 54 3.63 10.65 3.07
CA MET A 54 2.24 10.94 2.73
C MET A 54 2.02 10.95 1.21
N ARG A 55 2.91 11.60 0.45
CA ARG A 55 2.83 11.62 -1.02
C ARG A 55 3.00 10.22 -1.62
N MET A 56 3.92 9.42 -1.09
CA MET A 56 4.14 8.04 -1.54
C MET A 56 2.87 7.18 -1.39
N TYR A 57 2.23 7.21 -0.22
CA TYR A 57 1.01 6.43 0.02
C TYR A 57 -0.18 6.92 -0.79
N VAL A 58 -0.30 8.23 -1.03
CA VAL A 58 -1.33 8.77 -1.92
C VAL A 58 -1.16 8.26 -3.35
N MET A 59 0.07 8.29 -3.88
CA MET A 59 0.35 7.75 -5.22
C MET A 59 0.13 6.24 -5.31
N TRP A 60 0.54 5.49 -4.28
CA TRP A 60 0.29 4.04 -4.22
C TRP A 60 -1.21 3.74 -4.20
N ALA A 61 -2.00 4.44 -3.39
CA ALA A 61 -3.44 4.23 -3.33
C ALA A 61 -4.14 4.63 -4.63
N GLN A 62 -3.68 5.67 -5.32
CA GLN A 62 -4.15 6.02 -6.67
C GLN A 62 -3.82 4.92 -7.69
N LYS A 63 -2.60 4.36 -7.65
CA LYS A 63 -2.18 3.25 -8.53
C LYS A 63 -3.01 1.98 -8.31
N ASN A 64 -3.42 1.72 -7.07
CA ASN A 64 -4.31 0.60 -6.71
C ASN A 64 -5.80 0.93 -6.86
N ASN A 65 -6.14 2.09 -7.46
CA ASN A 65 -7.51 2.54 -7.73
C ASN A 65 -8.39 2.63 -6.46
N LEU A 66 -7.78 2.94 -5.32
CA LEU A 66 -8.44 3.09 -4.03
C LEU A 66 -8.99 4.52 -3.85
N LYS A 67 -10.12 4.64 -3.15
CA LYS A 67 -10.73 5.94 -2.84
C LYS A 67 -10.03 6.57 -1.63
N ILE A 68 -9.27 7.63 -1.86
CA ILE A 68 -8.52 8.35 -0.81
C ILE A 68 -9.33 9.57 -0.34
N LYS A 69 -9.44 9.76 0.97
CA LYS A 69 -10.00 10.99 1.57
C LYS A 69 -9.04 11.54 2.62
N THR A 70 -8.34 12.63 2.28
CA THR A 70 -7.47 13.34 3.22
C THR A 70 -8.33 14.17 4.18
N ARG A 71 -8.33 13.84 5.47
CA ARG A 71 -9.14 14.54 6.49
C ARG A 71 -8.38 15.70 7.15
N ASN A 72 -7.14 15.47 7.55
CA ASN A 72 -6.35 16.43 8.33
C ASN A 72 -4.94 16.54 7.74
N PHE A 73 -4.58 17.73 7.28
CA PHE A 73 -3.21 18.11 6.95
C PHE A 73 -2.88 19.30 7.85
N TRP A 74 -2.13 19.04 8.93
CA TRP A 74 -1.66 20.09 9.82
C TRP A 74 -0.36 20.64 9.21
N ARG A 75 -0.36 21.92 8.88
CA ARG A 75 0.81 22.65 8.41
C ARG A 75 1.20 23.68 9.46
#